data_AF-A0A1R1CFL3-F1
#
_entry.id   AF-A0A1R1CFL3-F1
#
_cell.length_a   1.000
_cell.length_b   1.000
_cell.length_c   1.000
_cell.angle_alpha   90.00
_cell.angle_beta   90.00
_cell.angle_gamma   90.00
#
_symmetry.space_group_name_H-M   'P 1'
#
loop_
_entity.id
_entity.type
_entity.pdbx_description
1 polymer ?
#
loop_
_entity_poly.entity_id
_entity_poly.type
_entity_poly.pdbx_seq_one_letter_code
_entity_poly.pdbx_strand_id
1 'polypeptide(L)'
;MIQYPELPQHLAPLFDYPLRDTSICLGGDGVYYLTGTTGAPDWWAVTGDIQLWKSSDLEHWEPLITKPRKRTSVWNVDRDGTWQKEIQQRDGAPFRPLWAPEIHFLKGTFWLTYSIPRLGNGLLRSISGKAEGPYVDNIKVDAPLSPHIDASLFQDDDGQVYFLCDNGKMARMNEDMTALAEELRLLSPANAEHVGFEGTFLFKAGGRYHLVGADFVDGDYHCFAASSDKLYGPYGDRYVAIPHGGHNMIFQDKWGQWWSTFFGNNDSAPFKERPGTLRIEFDQNGQIRPIKESRSEL
;
A
#
# COMPACT_ATOMS: atom_id res chain seq x y z
N MET A 1 -16.28 -21.60 -10.75
CA MET A 1 -14.82 -21.54 -10.99
C MET A 1 -14.41 -20.08 -10.92
N ILE A 2 -13.33 -19.76 -10.21
CA ILE A 2 -12.79 -18.40 -10.16
C ILE A 2 -12.21 -18.07 -11.55
N GLN A 3 -12.58 -16.91 -12.10
CA GLN A 3 -12.04 -16.44 -13.37
C GLN A 3 -10.84 -15.53 -13.09
N TYR A 4 -9.69 -15.88 -13.67
CA TYR A 4 -8.47 -15.09 -13.58
C TYR A 4 -8.32 -14.24 -14.83
N PRO A 5 -8.10 -12.93 -14.73
CA PRO A 5 -7.63 -12.15 -15.88
C PRO A 5 -6.19 -12.56 -16.22
N GLU A 6 -5.77 -12.31 -17.45
CA GLU A 6 -4.38 -12.55 -17.86
C GLU A 6 -3.50 -11.35 -17.48
N LEU A 7 -2.28 -11.64 -17.02
CA LEU A 7 -1.25 -10.61 -16.84
C LEU A 7 -0.63 -10.22 -18.19
N PRO A 8 0.00 -9.03 -18.29
CA PRO A 8 0.76 -8.64 -19.49
C PRO A 8 1.87 -9.66 -19.78
N GLN A 9 2.13 -9.94 -21.06
CA GLN A 9 3.12 -10.94 -21.48
C GLN A 9 4.55 -10.61 -21.00
N HIS A 10 4.86 -9.32 -20.83
CA HIS A 10 6.18 -8.82 -20.46
C HIS A 10 6.14 -8.01 -19.16
N LEU A 11 5.60 -8.59 -18.09
CA LEU A 11 5.68 -7.99 -16.75
C LEU A 11 7.08 -8.22 -16.15
N ALA A 12 7.80 -7.14 -15.87
CA ALA A 12 9.16 -7.17 -15.32
C ALA A 12 9.29 -6.25 -14.08
N PRO A 13 10.30 -6.50 -13.21
CA PRO A 13 10.62 -5.59 -12.12
C PRO A 13 10.94 -4.18 -12.62
N LEU A 14 10.56 -3.16 -11.85
CA LEU A 14 10.98 -1.77 -12.07
C LEU A 14 12.50 -1.61 -11.92
N PHE A 15 13.08 -2.31 -10.95
CA PHE A 15 14.52 -2.39 -10.69
C PHE A 15 14.84 -3.60 -9.81
N ASP A 16 16.10 -4.04 -9.82
CA ASP A 16 16.54 -5.19 -9.02
C ASP A 16 16.86 -4.77 -7.58
N TYR A 17 15.83 -4.79 -6.74
CA TYR A 17 15.96 -4.63 -5.29
C TYR A 17 14.91 -5.49 -4.58
N PRO A 18 15.28 -6.30 -3.57
CA PRO A 18 14.32 -7.04 -2.77
C PRO A 18 13.35 -6.10 -2.04
N LEU A 19 12.06 -6.17 -2.37
CA LEU A 19 11.01 -5.37 -1.77
C LEU A 19 9.65 -6.08 -1.89
N ARG A 20 8.86 -6.06 -0.81
CA ARG A 20 7.47 -6.51 -0.78
C ARG A 20 6.53 -5.33 -0.53
N ASP A 21 5.23 -5.52 -0.75
CA ASP A 21 4.19 -4.56 -0.37
C ASP A 21 4.43 -3.19 -1.02
N THR A 22 4.63 -3.21 -2.34
CA THR A 22 5.03 -2.02 -3.11
C THR A 22 3.92 -0.97 -3.09
N SER A 23 4.28 0.23 -2.64
CA SER A 23 3.43 1.42 -2.62
C SER A 23 4.02 2.49 -3.52
N ILE A 24 3.18 3.12 -4.36
CA ILE A 24 3.58 4.24 -5.23
C ILE A 24 2.58 5.38 -5.09
N CYS A 25 3.09 6.61 -5.01
CA CYS A 25 2.28 7.83 -5.00
C CYS A 25 2.91 8.92 -5.88
N LEU A 26 2.06 9.68 -6.60
CA LEU A 26 2.45 10.90 -7.28
C LEU A 26 2.43 12.08 -6.30
N GLY A 27 3.57 12.72 -6.11
CA GLY A 27 3.71 13.93 -5.30
C GLY A 27 3.15 15.18 -5.98
N GLY A 28 2.87 16.21 -5.18
CA GLY A 28 2.45 17.52 -5.68
C GLY A 28 3.49 18.27 -6.51
N ASP A 29 4.73 17.78 -6.55
CA ASP A 29 5.83 18.27 -7.39
C ASP A 29 5.94 17.53 -8.73
N GLY A 30 5.04 16.59 -9.03
CA GLY A 30 5.02 15.84 -10.28
C GLY A 30 6.02 14.68 -10.32
N VAL A 31 6.59 14.30 -9.18
CA VAL A 31 7.51 13.16 -9.02
C VAL A 31 6.76 11.98 -8.40
N TYR A 32 7.02 10.77 -8.87
CA TYR A 32 6.55 9.54 -8.25
C TYR A 32 7.47 9.11 -7.13
N TYR A 33 6.90 8.62 -6.05
CA TYR A 33 7.62 8.09 -4.90
C TYR A 33 7.17 6.68 -4.60
N LEU A 34 8.12 5.81 -4.30
CA LEU A 34 7.90 4.40 -4.01
C LEU A 34 8.43 4.04 -2.64
N THR A 35 7.70 3.20 -1.93
CA THR A 35 8.18 2.51 -0.73
C THR A 35 7.65 1.07 -0.69
N GLY A 36 8.04 0.33 0.34
CA GLY A 36 7.56 -1.02 0.63
C GLY A 36 8.40 -1.68 1.72
N THR A 37 8.07 -2.92 2.04
CA THR A 37 8.76 -3.70 3.06
C THR A 37 10.20 -3.97 2.63
N THR A 38 11.15 -3.48 3.42
CA THR A 38 12.60 -3.72 3.26
C THR A 38 13.12 -4.63 4.37
N GLY A 39 14.31 -5.22 4.22
CA GLY A 39 14.90 -6.12 5.23
C GLY A 39 15.23 -7.54 4.76
N ALA A 40 15.30 -7.78 3.45
CA ALA A 40 15.77 -9.04 2.91
C ALA A 40 17.11 -9.48 3.53
N PRO A 41 17.36 -10.81 3.64
CA PRO A 41 16.46 -11.90 3.23
C PRO A 41 15.42 -12.29 4.29
N ASP A 42 15.42 -11.65 5.47
CA ASP A 42 14.55 -12.01 6.58
C ASP A 42 13.62 -10.86 6.97
N TRP A 43 12.50 -10.78 6.26
CA TRP A 43 11.45 -9.80 6.50
C TRP A 43 10.79 -9.96 7.87
N TRP A 44 10.97 -11.10 8.54
CA TRP A 44 10.37 -11.40 9.83
C TRP A 44 11.31 -11.12 11.01
N ALA A 45 12.55 -10.69 10.75
CA ALA A 45 13.50 -10.29 11.79
C ALA A 45 13.19 -8.89 12.37
N VAL A 46 14.09 -8.41 13.22
CA VAL A 46 14.07 -7.01 13.66
C VAL A 46 14.52 -6.11 12.51
N THR A 47 13.56 -5.42 11.91
CA THR A 47 13.79 -4.36 10.92
C THR A 47 13.25 -3.03 11.47
N GLY A 48 13.28 -1.96 10.67
CA GLY A 48 12.77 -0.67 11.15
C GLY A 48 13.02 0.52 10.25
N ASP A 49 13.52 0.32 9.03
CA ASP A 49 13.74 1.41 8.08
C ASP A 49 12.56 1.55 7.13
N ILE A 50 12.09 2.79 6.96
CA ILE A 50 11.26 3.16 5.81
C ILE A 50 12.18 3.84 4.80
N GLN A 51 12.35 3.20 3.64
CA GLN A 51 13.15 3.70 2.53
C GLN A 51 12.25 4.20 1.40
N LEU A 52 12.68 5.25 0.71
CA LEU A 52 11.96 5.78 -0.45
C LEU A 52 12.83 5.72 -1.70
N TRP A 53 12.17 5.52 -2.84
CA TRP A 53 12.70 5.73 -4.18
C TRP A 53 11.86 6.78 -4.88
N LYS A 54 12.42 7.40 -5.91
CA LYS A 54 11.68 8.37 -6.73
C LYS A 54 11.94 8.17 -8.22
N SER A 55 10.98 8.61 -9.02
CA SER A 55 11.01 8.54 -10.48
C SER A 55 10.20 9.69 -11.08
N SER A 56 10.64 10.22 -12.22
CA SER A 56 9.87 11.22 -13.00
C SER A 56 8.98 10.60 -14.10
N ASP A 57 9.18 9.30 -14.39
CA ASP A 57 8.65 8.61 -15.56
C ASP A 57 8.03 7.23 -15.26
N LEU A 58 8.07 6.76 -14.01
CA LEU A 58 7.68 5.40 -13.56
C LEU A 58 8.58 4.27 -14.06
N GLU A 59 9.60 4.58 -14.86
CA GLU A 59 10.50 3.59 -15.47
C GLU A 59 11.86 3.60 -14.78
N HIS A 60 12.46 4.78 -14.62
CA HIS A 60 13.76 4.95 -14.01
C HIS A 60 13.62 5.39 -12.55
N TRP A 61 14.08 4.53 -11.64
CA TRP A 61 13.97 4.73 -10.21
C TRP A 61 15.33 4.95 -9.56
N GLU A 62 15.43 5.98 -8.71
CA GLU A 62 16.60 6.23 -7.88
C GLU A 62 16.25 6.24 -6.39
N PRO A 63 17.12 5.70 -5.51
CA PRO A 63 16.94 5.83 -4.07
C PRO A 63 16.90 7.32 -3.67
N LEU A 64 15.92 7.68 -2.85
CA LEU A 64 15.82 9.02 -2.31
C LEU A 64 16.83 9.18 -1.16
N ILE A 65 17.72 10.16 -1.27
CA ILE A 65 18.80 10.39 -0.30
C ILE A 65 18.47 11.61 0.57
N THR A 66 18.35 11.38 1.88
CA THR A 66 18.13 12.43 2.88
C THR A 66 19.43 13.22 3.17
N LYS A 67 19.28 14.45 3.69
CA LYS A 67 20.38 15.37 4.05
C LYS A 67 20.18 15.91 5.47
N PRO A 68 21.24 16.36 6.18
CA PRO A 68 22.65 16.44 5.75
C PRO A 68 23.38 15.09 5.81
N ARG A 69 22.87 14.12 6.56
CA ARG A 69 23.40 12.75 6.58
C ARG A 69 22.80 11.98 5.42
N LYS A 70 23.63 11.61 4.43
CA LYS A 70 23.21 10.79 3.29
C LYS A 70 22.71 9.42 3.76
N ARG A 71 21.40 9.20 3.71
CA ARG A 71 20.72 7.93 4.03
C ARG A 71 19.58 7.70 3.04
N THR A 72 19.31 6.44 2.70
CA THR A 72 18.14 6.03 1.91
C THR A 72 16.87 5.88 2.77
N SER A 73 17.04 5.77 4.09
CA SER A 73 15.96 5.69 5.08
C SER A 73 15.49 7.09 5.50
N VAL A 74 14.20 7.37 5.31
CA VAL A 74 13.54 8.63 5.68
C VAL A 74 13.05 8.63 7.12
N TRP A 75 12.80 7.44 7.68
CA TRP A 75 12.41 7.24 9.07
C TRP A 75 12.91 5.89 9.57
N ASN A 76 13.36 5.82 10.82
CA ASN A 76 13.85 4.59 11.42
C ASN A 76 13.30 4.41 12.84
N VAL A 77 12.80 3.21 13.16
CA VAL A 77 12.20 2.89 14.47
C VAL A 77 13.14 3.18 15.63
N ASP A 78 14.41 2.76 15.54
CA ASP A 78 15.35 2.90 16.67
C ASP A 78 15.78 4.35 16.87
N ARG A 79 15.90 5.09 15.77
CA ARG A 79 16.27 6.51 15.77
C ARG A 79 15.13 7.39 16.25
N ASP A 80 13.94 7.22 15.69
CA ASP A 80 12.84 8.18 15.76
C ASP A 80 11.59 7.65 16.47
N GLY A 81 11.44 6.32 16.59
CA GLY A 81 10.27 5.70 17.18
C GLY A 81 10.18 5.88 18.69
N THR A 82 8.98 5.65 19.21
CA THR A 82 8.60 5.68 20.62
C THR A 82 7.99 4.33 21.00
N TRP A 83 6.65 4.17 20.95
CA TRP A 83 5.95 2.91 21.21
C TRP A 83 6.38 1.78 20.28
N GLN A 84 6.86 2.12 19.09
CA GLN A 84 7.31 1.17 18.07
C GLN A 84 8.57 0.40 18.49
N LYS A 85 9.32 0.85 19.52
CA LYS A 85 10.65 0.31 19.84
C LYS A 85 10.64 -1.08 20.44
N GLU A 86 9.51 -1.52 21.00
CA GLU A 86 9.41 -2.81 21.67
C GLU A 86 9.82 -3.96 20.73
N ILE A 87 10.83 -4.73 21.14
CA ILE A 87 11.23 -5.96 20.45
C ILE A 87 10.54 -7.12 21.13
N GLN A 88 9.68 -7.81 20.39
CA GLN A 88 8.94 -8.96 20.88
C GLN A 88 9.70 -10.27 20.62
N GLN A 89 9.13 -11.39 21.04
CA GLN A 89 9.63 -12.73 20.74
C GLN A 89 8.62 -13.46 19.86
N ARG A 90 9.12 -14.12 18.81
CA ARG A 90 8.34 -15.04 17.98
C ARG A 90 9.22 -16.23 17.62
N ASP A 91 8.70 -17.43 17.82
CA ASP A 91 9.38 -18.68 17.49
C ASP A 91 10.81 -18.79 18.09
N GLY A 92 11.02 -18.20 19.27
CA GLY A 92 12.30 -18.19 19.99
C GLY A 92 13.32 -17.16 19.52
N ALA A 93 12.95 -16.23 18.64
CA ALA A 93 13.82 -15.18 18.12
C ALA A 93 13.23 -13.76 18.32
N PRO A 94 14.09 -12.72 18.39
CA PRO A 94 13.66 -11.32 18.37
C PRO A 94 12.80 -10.98 17.14
N PHE A 95 11.63 -10.39 17.37
CA PHE A 95 10.62 -10.12 16.35
C PHE A 95 10.10 -8.68 16.49
N ARG A 96 10.47 -7.83 15.53
CA ARG A 96 9.91 -6.49 15.36
C ARG A 96 10.15 -6.00 13.93
N PRO A 97 9.50 -6.63 12.95
CA PRO A 97 9.61 -6.16 11.59
C PRO A 97 8.73 -4.94 11.37
N LEU A 98 9.16 -4.04 10.49
CA LEU A 98 8.34 -2.97 9.92
C LEU A 98 7.82 -3.44 8.56
N TRP A 99 6.51 -3.60 8.45
CA TRP A 99 5.83 -4.15 7.27
C TRP A 99 4.90 -3.14 6.62
N ALA A 100 4.72 -3.36 5.32
CA ALA A 100 3.76 -2.71 4.45
C ALA A 100 3.67 -1.18 4.66
N PRO A 101 4.82 -0.45 4.57
CA PRO A 101 4.72 0.98 4.55
C PRO A 101 4.02 1.42 3.25
N GLU A 102 3.10 2.38 3.35
CA GLU A 102 2.53 3.04 2.18
C GLU A 102 2.81 4.54 2.22
N ILE A 103 3.07 5.13 1.05
CA ILE A 103 3.28 6.56 0.88
C ILE A 103 2.04 7.20 0.25
N HIS A 104 1.58 8.30 0.85
CA HIS A 104 0.44 9.06 0.36
C HIS A 104 0.77 10.54 0.30
N PHE A 105 0.34 11.22 -0.77
CA PHE A 105 0.34 12.68 -0.85
C PHE A 105 -1.11 13.18 -0.78
N LEU A 106 -1.50 13.64 0.40
CA LEU A 106 -2.83 14.14 0.67
C LEU A 106 -2.77 15.35 1.61
N LYS A 107 -3.77 16.23 1.53
CA LYS A 107 -3.82 17.48 2.30
C LYS A 107 -2.52 18.31 2.21
N GLY A 108 -1.88 18.32 1.03
CA GLY A 108 -0.70 19.13 0.73
C GLY A 108 0.61 18.67 1.38
N THR A 109 0.69 17.44 1.90
CA THR A 109 1.92 16.88 2.46
C THR A 109 2.01 15.36 2.22
N PHE A 110 3.19 14.80 2.47
CA PHE A 110 3.42 13.36 2.48
C PHE A 110 3.10 12.73 3.83
N TRP A 111 2.48 11.56 3.76
CA TRP A 111 2.16 10.69 4.89
C TRP A 111 2.74 9.32 4.62
N LEU A 112 3.19 8.65 5.70
CA LEU A 112 3.61 7.27 5.66
C LEU A 112 2.79 6.47 6.66
N THR A 113 2.02 5.51 6.19
CA THR A 113 1.50 4.44 7.05
C THR A 113 2.53 3.33 7.12
N TYR A 114 2.44 2.49 8.14
CA TYR A 114 3.21 1.25 8.27
C TYR A 114 2.58 0.39 9.37
N SER A 115 3.03 -0.85 9.49
CA SER A 115 2.67 -1.72 10.60
C SER A 115 3.89 -2.35 11.27
N ILE A 116 3.77 -2.60 12.57
CA ILE A 116 4.65 -3.50 13.31
C ILE A 116 3.75 -4.60 13.88
N PRO A 117 3.81 -5.82 13.34
CA PRO A 117 2.90 -6.90 13.73
C PRO A 117 2.95 -7.15 15.23
N ARG A 118 1.77 -7.39 15.82
CA ARG A 118 1.53 -7.54 17.27
C ARG A 118 1.71 -6.26 18.11
N LEU A 119 2.21 -5.16 17.54
CA LEU A 119 2.12 -3.84 18.16
C LEU A 119 0.99 -3.02 17.53
N GLY A 120 1.02 -2.80 16.22
CA GLY A 120 -0.04 -2.11 15.49
C GLY A 120 0.44 -1.20 14.37
N ASN A 121 -0.45 -0.34 13.90
CA ASN A 121 -0.20 0.61 12.81
C ASN A 121 0.29 1.96 13.30
N GLY A 122 1.22 2.57 12.56
CA GLY A 122 1.66 3.95 12.74
C GLY A 122 1.28 4.85 11.57
N LEU A 123 1.29 6.17 11.83
CA LEU A 123 1.06 7.21 10.82
C LEU A 123 2.08 8.33 11.01
N LEU A 124 2.98 8.48 10.05
CA LEU A 124 3.97 9.54 10.03
C LEU A 124 3.54 10.67 9.10
N ARG A 125 3.89 11.89 9.46
CA ARG A 125 3.70 13.10 8.66
C ARG A 125 5.03 13.72 8.29
N SER A 126 5.20 14.09 7.03
CA SER A 126 6.30 14.97 6.62
C SER A 126 6.04 16.39 7.13
N ILE A 127 6.97 16.93 7.93
CA ILE A 127 6.89 18.30 8.47
C ILE A 127 7.27 19.35 7.42
N SER A 128 8.13 18.98 6.46
CA SER A 128 8.56 19.90 5.40
C SER A 128 7.58 19.99 4.23
N GLY A 129 6.61 19.06 4.15
CA GLY A 129 5.78 18.88 2.96
C GLY A 129 6.45 18.09 1.84
N LYS A 130 7.71 17.67 2.00
CA LYS A 130 8.48 16.94 0.98
C LYS A 130 8.63 15.46 1.32
N ALA A 131 8.83 14.63 0.31
CA ALA A 131 9.03 13.20 0.48
C ALA A 131 10.31 12.86 1.26
N GLU A 132 11.32 13.74 1.28
CA GLU A 132 12.50 13.53 2.12
C GLU A 132 12.24 13.68 3.63
N GLY A 133 11.04 14.13 4.02
CA GLY A 133 10.73 14.43 5.42
C GLY A 133 11.37 15.76 5.88
N PRO A 134 11.70 15.91 7.17
CA PRO A 134 11.67 14.87 8.20
C PRO A 134 10.24 14.42 8.51
N TYR A 135 10.11 13.14 8.84
CA TYR A 135 8.85 12.52 9.26
C TYR A 135 8.80 12.45 10.79
N VAL A 136 7.61 12.71 11.34
CA VAL A 136 7.32 12.54 12.77
C VAL A 136 6.04 11.72 12.92
N ASP A 137 5.90 11.01 14.03
CA ASP A 137 4.63 10.39 14.41
C ASP A 137 3.56 11.49 14.54
N ASN A 138 2.45 11.32 13.83
CA ASN A 138 1.34 12.28 13.85
C ASN A 138 0.21 11.82 14.79
N ILE A 139 0.32 10.64 15.41
CA ILE A 139 -0.66 10.17 16.39
C ILE A 139 -0.40 10.84 17.74
N LYS A 140 -1.45 11.41 18.33
CA LYS A 140 -1.32 12.25 19.54
C LYS A 140 -1.01 11.44 20.79
N VAL A 141 -1.50 10.21 20.85
CA VAL A 141 -1.21 9.26 21.94
C VAL A 141 0.02 8.47 21.51
N ASP A 142 0.97 8.29 22.43
CA ASP A 142 2.15 7.43 22.21
C ASP A 142 1.75 5.95 22.22
N ALA A 143 0.99 5.56 21.19
CA ALA A 143 0.36 4.26 21.02
C ALA A 143 0.04 4.04 19.52
N PRO A 144 -0.09 2.78 19.09
CA PRO A 144 -0.53 2.46 17.74
C PRO A 144 -1.94 3.01 17.46
N LEU A 145 -2.19 3.42 16.22
CA LEU A 145 -3.52 3.89 15.77
C LEU A 145 -4.55 2.75 15.76
N SER A 146 -4.09 1.53 15.51
CA SER A 146 -4.88 0.31 15.45
C SER A 146 -4.00 -0.89 15.83
N PRO A 147 -4.56 -1.96 16.42
CA PRO A 147 -3.80 -3.17 16.75
C PRO A 147 -3.55 -4.08 15.53
N HIS A 148 -3.99 -3.69 14.33
CA HIS A 148 -3.93 -4.49 13.12
C HIS A 148 -2.63 -4.26 12.32
N ILE A 149 -2.56 -4.90 11.14
CA ILE A 149 -1.48 -4.76 10.16
C ILE A 149 -1.95 -3.97 8.93
N ASP A 150 -1.02 -3.70 8.02
CA ASP A 150 -1.26 -3.19 6.66
C ASP A 150 -2.16 -1.97 6.59
N ALA A 151 -1.61 -0.82 6.96
CA ALA A 151 -2.36 0.42 6.99
C ALA A 151 -2.30 1.18 5.66
N SER A 152 -3.42 1.79 5.30
CA SER A 152 -3.54 2.68 4.14
C SER A 152 -4.41 3.90 4.45
N LEU A 153 -4.40 4.89 3.55
CA LEU A 153 -5.23 6.10 3.62
C LEU A 153 -6.03 6.28 2.33
N PHE A 154 -7.30 6.68 2.50
CA PHE A 154 -8.17 7.11 1.42
C PHE A 154 -8.70 8.51 1.71
N GLN A 155 -8.61 9.43 0.74
CA GLN A 155 -9.23 10.74 0.80
C GLN A 155 -10.41 10.79 -0.20
N ASP A 156 -11.62 11.08 0.29
CA ASP A 156 -12.80 11.21 -0.57
C ASP A 156 -12.94 12.64 -1.14
N ASP A 157 -13.89 12.83 -2.04
CA ASP A 157 -14.11 14.08 -2.78
C ASP A 157 -14.46 15.28 -1.88
N ASP A 158 -15.01 15.03 -0.68
CA ASP A 158 -15.32 16.04 0.32
C ASP A 158 -14.09 16.46 1.16
N GLY A 159 -12.93 15.84 0.90
CA GLY A 159 -11.68 16.08 1.61
C GLY A 159 -11.55 15.30 2.92
N GLN A 160 -12.54 14.52 3.32
CA GLN A 160 -12.47 13.63 4.47
C GLN A 160 -11.47 12.50 4.19
N VAL A 161 -10.63 12.21 5.18
CA VAL A 161 -9.67 11.11 5.13
C VAL A 161 -10.15 9.94 5.98
N TYR A 162 -9.93 8.75 5.47
CA TYR A 162 -10.25 7.47 6.08
C TYR A 162 -8.97 6.66 6.20
N PHE A 163 -8.81 6.05 7.37
CA PHE A 163 -7.78 5.07 7.64
C PHE A 163 -8.32 3.69 7.32
N LEU A 164 -7.53 2.89 6.62
CA LEU A 164 -7.79 1.48 6.34
C LEU A 164 -6.72 0.62 6.99
N CYS A 165 -7.09 -0.58 7.40
CA CYS A 165 -6.15 -1.60 7.84
C CYS A 165 -6.67 -3.02 7.59
N ASP A 166 -5.76 -3.99 7.68
CA ASP A 166 -6.08 -5.42 7.74
C ASP A 166 -6.88 -5.87 6.49
N ASN A 167 -7.92 -6.66 6.71
CA ASN A 167 -8.84 -7.23 5.72
C ASN A 167 -9.95 -6.28 5.22
N GLY A 168 -9.76 -4.97 5.30
CA GLY A 168 -10.73 -3.96 4.81
C GLY A 168 -11.49 -3.27 5.94
N LYS A 169 -10.87 -3.20 7.12
CA LYS A 169 -11.40 -2.38 8.23
C LYS A 169 -11.12 -0.93 7.92
N MET A 170 -12.13 -0.08 8.08
CA MET A 170 -12.02 1.35 7.81
C MET A 170 -12.63 2.17 8.93
N ALA A 171 -11.99 3.29 9.25
CA ALA A 171 -12.53 4.32 10.12
C ALA A 171 -12.14 5.70 9.59
N ARG A 172 -13.05 6.66 9.74
CA ARG A 172 -12.76 8.06 9.47
C ARG A 172 -11.66 8.59 10.40
N MET A 173 -10.71 9.35 9.86
CA MET A 173 -9.73 10.12 10.65
C MET A 173 -10.34 11.43 11.15
N ASN A 174 -9.85 11.94 12.28
CA ASN A 174 -10.16 13.32 12.68
C ASN A 174 -9.48 14.34 11.75
N GLU A 175 -9.92 15.60 11.79
CA GLU A 175 -9.48 16.64 10.84
C GLU A 175 -7.95 16.84 10.84
N ASP A 176 -7.32 16.74 12.01
CA ASP A 176 -5.88 16.92 12.24
C ASP A 176 -5.04 15.66 11.94
N MET A 177 -5.68 14.55 11.53
CA MET A 177 -5.02 13.26 11.25
C MET A 177 -4.29 12.65 12.45
N THR A 178 -4.75 12.90 13.68
CA THR A 178 -4.08 12.50 14.92
C THR A 178 -4.72 11.31 15.63
N ALA A 179 -5.92 10.91 15.23
CA ALA A 179 -6.66 9.77 15.78
C ALA A 179 -7.81 9.35 14.84
N LEU A 180 -8.34 8.15 15.06
CA LEU A 180 -9.62 7.73 14.48
C LEU A 180 -10.76 8.54 15.11
N ALA A 181 -11.71 8.97 14.29
CA ALA A 181 -12.91 9.70 14.68
C ALA A 181 -14.14 8.79 14.90
N GLU A 182 -13.98 7.49 14.64
CA GLU A 182 -15.00 6.46 14.82
C GLU A 182 -14.34 5.08 14.97
N GLU A 183 -15.12 4.08 15.36
CA GLU A 183 -14.67 2.68 15.40
C GLU A 183 -14.42 2.12 14.00
N LEU A 184 -13.45 1.22 13.90
CA LEU A 184 -13.17 0.46 12.68
C LEU A 184 -14.37 -0.41 12.30
N ARG A 185 -14.79 -0.31 11.05
CA ARG A 185 -15.88 -1.11 10.45
C ARG A 185 -15.33 -1.91 9.29
N LEU A 186 -15.65 -3.19 9.23
CA LEU A 186 -15.27 -4.05 8.11
C LEU A 186 -16.13 -3.73 6.89
N LEU A 187 -15.47 -3.49 5.75
CA LEU A 187 -16.12 -3.38 4.44
C LEU A 187 -16.12 -4.77 3.79
N SER A 188 -17.27 -5.42 3.74
CA SER A 188 -17.40 -6.79 3.23
C SER A 188 -18.01 -6.84 1.82
N PRO A 189 -17.47 -7.68 0.92
CA PRO A 189 -18.10 -8.00 -0.36
C PRO A 189 -19.35 -8.87 -0.16
N ALA A 190 -20.19 -8.95 -1.19
CA ALA A 190 -21.46 -9.69 -1.10
C ALA A 190 -21.31 -11.22 -1.05
N ASN A 191 -20.19 -11.77 -1.57
CA ASN A 191 -19.97 -13.20 -1.76
C ASN A 191 -18.81 -13.78 -0.93
N ALA A 192 -18.25 -13.01 0.01
CA ALA A 192 -17.18 -13.46 0.91
C ALA A 192 -17.18 -12.66 2.22
N GLU A 193 -16.52 -13.16 3.25
CA GLU A 193 -16.42 -12.48 4.55
C GLU A 193 -15.63 -11.15 4.46
N HIS A 194 -14.58 -11.15 3.64
CA HIS A 194 -13.70 -10.02 3.40
C HIS A 194 -13.26 -10.00 1.93
N VAL A 195 -12.83 -8.83 1.44
CA VAL A 195 -12.32 -8.70 0.06
C VAL A 195 -11.03 -9.51 -0.13
N GLY A 196 -10.18 -9.54 0.90
CA GLY A 196 -8.93 -10.29 1.03
C GLY A 196 -8.58 -10.36 2.51
N PHE A 197 -7.68 -11.24 2.93
CA PHE A 197 -7.35 -11.41 4.35
C PHE A 197 -6.43 -10.30 4.88
N GLU A 198 -5.69 -9.58 4.02
CA GLU A 198 -4.79 -8.48 4.41
C GLU A 198 -4.56 -7.47 3.26
N GLY A 199 -3.67 -6.49 3.45
CA GLY A 199 -3.17 -5.60 2.39
C GLY A 199 -4.23 -4.79 1.66
N THR A 200 -5.21 -4.26 2.39
CA THR A 200 -6.35 -3.59 1.76
C THR A 200 -6.10 -2.14 1.37
N PHE A 201 -6.59 -1.77 0.19
CA PHE A 201 -6.48 -0.42 -0.37
C PHE A 201 -7.82 0.00 -0.97
N LEU A 202 -8.21 1.26 -0.76
CA LEU A 202 -9.46 1.82 -1.25
C LEU A 202 -9.18 3.02 -2.13
N PHE A 203 -9.83 3.06 -3.30
CA PHE A 203 -9.76 4.19 -4.21
C PHE A 203 -11.10 4.44 -4.89
N LYS A 204 -11.25 5.61 -5.49
CA LYS A 204 -12.45 6.01 -6.22
C LYS A 204 -12.14 6.13 -7.71
N ALA A 205 -12.92 5.45 -8.55
CA ALA A 205 -12.79 5.52 -10.00
C ALA A 205 -14.15 5.35 -10.67
N GLY A 206 -14.44 6.16 -11.68
CA GLY A 206 -15.71 6.11 -12.40
C GLY A 206 -16.94 6.37 -11.52
N GLY A 207 -16.79 7.20 -10.47
CA GLY A 207 -17.86 7.50 -9.51
C GLY A 207 -18.16 6.37 -8.52
N ARG A 208 -17.35 5.31 -8.48
CA ARG A 208 -17.51 4.14 -7.59
C ARG A 208 -16.30 3.98 -6.68
N TYR A 209 -16.53 3.39 -5.52
CA TYR A 209 -15.51 2.99 -4.56
C TYR A 209 -15.06 1.57 -4.88
N HIS A 210 -13.76 1.36 -5.01
CA HIS A 210 -13.14 0.07 -5.29
C HIS A 210 -12.24 -0.28 -4.12
N LEU A 211 -12.60 -1.35 -3.42
CA LEU A 211 -11.80 -1.93 -2.35
C LEU A 211 -11.03 -3.11 -2.93
N VAL A 212 -9.71 -3.11 -2.76
CA VAL A 212 -8.85 -4.24 -3.09
C VAL A 212 -8.23 -4.82 -1.83
N GLY A 213 -7.86 -6.09 -1.87
CA GLY A 213 -7.17 -6.77 -0.79
C GLY A 213 -6.57 -8.10 -1.24
N ALA A 214 -5.58 -8.57 -0.49
CA ALA A 214 -4.84 -9.75 -0.87
C ALA A 214 -5.49 -11.04 -0.33
N ASP A 215 -5.55 -12.10 -1.12
CA ASP A 215 -5.97 -13.42 -0.64
C ASP A 215 -5.20 -14.57 -1.28
N PHE A 216 -5.13 -15.70 -0.56
CA PHE A 216 -4.51 -16.91 -1.05
C PHE A 216 -5.55 -17.83 -1.70
N VAL A 217 -5.29 -18.25 -2.93
CA VAL A 217 -6.01 -19.34 -3.59
C VAL A 217 -5.00 -20.33 -4.14
N ASP A 218 -5.14 -21.60 -3.78
CA ASP A 218 -4.26 -22.69 -4.23
C ASP A 218 -2.74 -22.42 -4.03
N GLY A 219 -2.39 -21.61 -3.01
CA GLY A 219 -1.01 -21.26 -2.66
C GLY A 219 -0.50 -19.96 -3.31
N ASP A 220 -1.26 -19.37 -4.23
CA ASP A 220 -0.93 -18.13 -4.91
C ASP A 220 -1.59 -16.91 -4.25
N TYR A 221 -0.85 -15.81 -4.19
CA TYR A 221 -1.23 -14.59 -3.48
C TYR A 221 -1.78 -13.56 -4.47
N HIS A 222 -3.11 -13.45 -4.57
CA HIS A 222 -3.78 -12.62 -5.56
C HIS A 222 -4.33 -11.33 -4.96
N CYS A 223 -4.44 -10.29 -5.79
CA CYS A 223 -5.23 -9.11 -5.47
C CYS A 223 -6.69 -9.35 -5.88
N PHE A 224 -7.58 -9.36 -4.90
CA PHE A 224 -9.03 -9.37 -5.08
C PHE A 224 -9.58 -7.95 -5.04
N ALA A 225 -10.69 -7.72 -5.72
CA ALA A 225 -11.39 -6.44 -5.72
C ALA A 225 -12.89 -6.63 -5.56
N ALA A 226 -13.54 -5.66 -4.92
CA ALA A 226 -14.99 -5.49 -4.89
C ALA A 226 -15.33 -3.99 -4.97
N SER A 227 -16.49 -3.66 -5.52
CA SER A 227 -16.86 -2.26 -5.77
C SER A 227 -18.24 -1.90 -5.21
N SER A 228 -18.44 -0.64 -4.86
CA SER A 228 -19.70 -0.07 -4.39
C SER A 228 -19.92 1.34 -4.92
N ASP A 229 -21.19 1.75 -5.00
CA ASP A 229 -21.57 3.14 -5.29
C ASP A 229 -21.58 4.00 -4.01
N LYS A 230 -21.37 3.39 -2.84
CA LYS A 230 -21.34 4.05 -1.53
C LYS A 230 -20.10 3.63 -0.76
N LEU A 231 -19.47 4.58 -0.07
CA LEU A 231 -18.21 4.36 0.66
C LEU A 231 -18.28 3.19 1.65
N TYR A 232 -19.35 3.09 2.45
CA TYR A 232 -19.53 1.99 3.42
C TYR A 232 -20.33 0.80 2.84
N GLY A 233 -20.47 0.72 1.52
CA GLY A 233 -21.17 -0.36 0.87
C GLY A 233 -22.70 -0.21 0.78
N PRO A 234 -23.40 -1.30 0.44
CA PRO A 234 -22.88 -2.66 0.27
C PRO A 234 -21.91 -2.77 -0.91
N TYR A 235 -20.84 -3.55 -0.74
CA TYR A 235 -19.94 -3.90 -1.85
C TYR A 235 -20.50 -5.11 -2.61
N GLY A 236 -20.27 -5.14 -3.92
CA GLY A 236 -20.63 -6.26 -4.77
C GLY A 236 -19.76 -7.50 -4.52
N ASP A 237 -19.92 -8.49 -5.39
CA ASP A 237 -19.10 -9.70 -5.39
C ASP A 237 -17.62 -9.37 -5.57
N ARG A 238 -16.75 -9.99 -4.77
CA ARG A 238 -15.31 -9.96 -5.00
C ARG A 238 -14.91 -10.85 -6.17
N TYR A 239 -13.87 -10.44 -6.87
CA TYR A 239 -13.26 -11.15 -8.00
C TYR A 239 -11.73 -10.96 -7.97
N VAL A 240 -10.98 -11.84 -8.64
CA VAL A 240 -9.53 -11.65 -8.81
C VAL A 240 -9.29 -10.52 -9.81
N ALA A 241 -8.70 -9.43 -9.35
CA ALA A 241 -8.33 -8.28 -10.18
C ALA A 241 -6.94 -8.46 -10.78
N ILE A 242 -5.94 -8.80 -9.94
CA ILE A 242 -4.55 -8.96 -10.37
C ILE A 242 -4.01 -10.31 -9.85
N PRO A 243 -3.88 -11.34 -10.70
CA PRO A 243 -3.28 -12.60 -10.30
C PRO A 243 -1.85 -12.40 -9.83
N HIS A 244 -1.43 -13.09 -8.76
CA HIS A 244 -0.11 -12.92 -8.11
C HIS A 244 0.17 -11.49 -7.60
N GLY A 245 -0.80 -10.58 -7.68
CA GLY A 245 -0.67 -9.18 -7.35
C GLY A 245 -0.90 -8.82 -5.88
N GLY A 246 -1.04 -9.81 -4.99
CA GLY A 246 -0.96 -9.69 -3.53
C GLY A 246 -1.49 -8.41 -2.86
N HIS A 247 -0.81 -7.99 -1.78
CA HIS A 247 -0.93 -6.63 -1.23
C HIS A 247 -0.71 -5.66 -2.38
N ASN A 248 -1.71 -4.82 -2.64
CA ASN A 248 -1.76 -4.04 -3.86
C ASN A 248 -2.20 -2.61 -3.62
N MET A 249 -1.70 -1.71 -4.45
CA MET A 249 -2.19 -0.35 -4.55
C MET A 249 -2.49 0.02 -5.98
N ILE A 250 -3.55 0.80 -6.16
CA ILE A 250 -3.98 1.32 -7.45
C ILE A 250 -3.80 2.83 -7.46
N PHE A 251 -3.16 3.37 -8.50
CA PHE A 251 -2.87 4.80 -8.60
C PHE A 251 -3.03 5.33 -10.03
N GLN A 252 -3.11 6.65 -10.18
CA GLN A 252 -3.06 7.31 -11.49
C GLN A 252 -1.69 7.93 -11.72
N ASP A 253 -1.22 7.88 -12.97
CA ASP A 253 -0.09 8.66 -13.41
C ASP A 253 -0.47 10.14 -13.68
N LYS A 254 0.53 10.95 -14.03
CA LYS A 254 0.37 12.37 -14.39
C LYS A 254 -0.52 12.62 -15.62
N TRP A 255 -0.88 11.57 -16.36
CA TRP A 255 -1.76 11.60 -17.52
C TRP A 255 -3.15 11.02 -17.23
N GLY A 256 -3.44 10.71 -15.96
CA GLY A 256 -4.73 10.16 -15.52
C GLY A 256 -4.90 8.68 -15.86
N GLN A 257 -3.85 8.00 -16.32
CA GLN A 257 -3.92 6.60 -16.65
C GLN A 257 -3.76 5.74 -15.38
N TRP A 258 -4.51 4.65 -15.28
CA TRP A 258 -4.55 3.79 -14.07
C TRP A 258 -3.49 2.70 -14.06
N TRP A 259 -2.82 2.53 -12.93
CA TRP A 259 -1.74 1.57 -12.70
C TRP A 259 -2.02 0.77 -11.43
N SER A 260 -1.54 -0.47 -11.43
CA SER A 260 -1.46 -1.35 -10.25
C SER A 260 0.00 -1.53 -9.90
N THR A 261 0.34 -1.51 -8.61
CA THR A 261 1.62 -2.05 -8.13
C THR A 261 1.62 -3.58 -8.23
N PHE A 262 2.79 -4.19 -8.12
CA PHE A 262 2.95 -5.64 -8.20
C PHE A 262 4.20 -6.08 -7.43
N PHE A 263 4.09 -7.19 -6.70
CA PHE A 263 5.24 -8.02 -6.31
C PHE A 263 4.75 -9.47 -6.20
N GLY A 264 5.53 -10.43 -6.69
CA GLY A 264 5.17 -11.84 -6.52
C GLY A 264 5.55 -12.38 -5.15
N ASN A 265 4.67 -13.17 -4.54
CA ASN A 265 4.93 -13.81 -3.25
C ASN A 265 5.70 -15.14 -3.36
N ASN A 266 5.58 -15.84 -4.49
CA ASN A 266 6.08 -17.21 -4.68
C ASN A 266 6.52 -17.46 -6.15
N ASP A 267 7.09 -18.64 -6.41
CA ASP A 267 7.77 -18.95 -7.69
C ASP A 267 6.83 -19.10 -8.90
N SER A 268 5.53 -19.17 -8.67
CA SER A 268 4.52 -19.16 -9.75
C SER A 268 4.25 -17.76 -10.30
N ALA A 269 4.62 -16.69 -9.56
CA ALA A 269 4.50 -15.33 -10.03
C ALA A 269 5.56 -15.00 -11.11
N PRO A 270 5.33 -14.01 -12.00
CA PRO A 270 6.30 -13.58 -13.01
C PRO A 270 7.70 -13.22 -12.46
N PHE A 271 7.75 -12.67 -11.25
CA PHE A 271 8.96 -12.47 -10.46
C PHE A 271 8.60 -12.34 -8.98
N LYS A 272 9.55 -12.65 -8.09
CA LYS A 272 9.34 -12.63 -6.63
C LYS A 272 9.93 -11.41 -5.97
N GLU A 273 9.20 -10.85 -5.01
CA GLU A 273 9.71 -9.92 -3.99
C GLU A 273 10.53 -8.76 -4.57
N ARG A 274 10.16 -8.25 -5.75
CA ARG A 274 10.76 -7.10 -6.45
C ARG A 274 9.61 -6.15 -6.80
N PRO A 275 9.83 -4.84 -6.82
CA PRO A 275 8.76 -3.91 -7.16
C PRO A 275 8.43 -3.98 -8.65
N GLY A 276 7.15 -3.98 -8.97
CA GLY A 276 6.61 -3.97 -10.32
C GLY A 276 5.41 -3.03 -10.43
N THR A 277 5.06 -2.69 -11.67
CA THR A 277 3.78 -2.06 -11.99
C THR A 277 3.20 -2.62 -13.28
N LEU A 278 1.89 -2.58 -13.41
CA LEU A 278 1.21 -2.82 -14.68
C LEU A 278 0.09 -1.80 -14.91
N ARG A 279 -0.19 -1.53 -16.18
CA ARG A 279 -1.35 -0.75 -16.61
C ARG A 279 -2.63 -1.54 -16.32
N ILE A 280 -3.66 -0.85 -15.84
CA ILE A 280 -5.00 -1.43 -15.70
C ILE A 280 -6.04 -0.59 -16.44
N GLU A 281 -7.18 -1.22 -16.71
CA GLU A 281 -8.40 -0.61 -17.20
C GLU A 281 -9.62 -1.14 -16.43
N PHE A 282 -10.78 -0.53 -16.67
CA PHE A 282 -12.06 -0.99 -16.15
C PHE A 282 -12.89 -1.56 -17.29
N ASP A 283 -13.35 -2.79 -17.16
CA ASP A 283 -14.22 -3.41 -18.16
C ASP A 283 -15.65 -2.80 -18.13
N GLN A 284 -16.52 -3.30 -19.01
CA GLN A 284 -17.91 -2.83 -19.11
C GLN A 284 -18.74 -2.95 -17.82
N ASN A 285 -18.33 -3.81 -16.87
CA ASN A 285 -18.96 -3.97 -15.56
C ASN A 285 -18.29 -3.08 -14.49
N GLY A 286 -17.28 -2.31 -14.87
CA GLY A 286 -16.43 -1.54 -13.97
C GLY A 286 -15.44 -2.39 -13.18
N GLN A 287 -15.13 -3.61 -13.63
CA GLN A 287 -14.13 -4.46 -12.97
C GLN A 287 -12.72 -4.13 -13.43
N ILE A 288 -11.77 -4.19 -12.50
CA ILE A 288 -10.34 -3.94 -12.75
C ILE A 288 -9.78 -5.07 -13.61
N ARG A 289 -9.08 -4.71 -14.70
CA ARG A 289 -8.40 -5.65 -15.61
C ARG A 289 -6.99 -5.16 -15.94
N PRO A 290 -5.96 -6.03 -15.87
CA PRO A 290 -4.66 -5.77 -16.48
C PRO A 290 -4.79 -5.50 -17.98
N ILE A 291 -4.08 -4.50 -18.49
CA ILE A 291 -3.97 -4.28 -19.94
C ILE A 291 -2.91 -5.23 -20.50
N LYS A 292 -3.30 -6.09 -21.44
CA LYS A 292 -2.43 -7.18 -21.96
C LYS A 292 -1.26 -6.68 -22.82
N GLU A 293 -1.45 -5.58 -23.54
CA GLU A 293 -0.46 -5.00 -24.45
C GLU A 293 0.06 -3.69 -23.86
N SER A 294 1.37 -3.60 -23.60
CA SER A 294 2.00 -2.28 -23.52
C SER A 294 1.84 -1.65 -24.90
N ARG A 295 1.24 -0.46 -25.01
CA ARG A 295 1.40 0.33 -26.23
C ARG A 295 2.87 0.73 -26.37
N SER A 296 3.70 -0.17 -26.87
CA SER A 296 4.81 0.23 -27.72
C SER A 296 4.18 0.82 -28.98
N GLU A 297 4.63 2.01 -29.38
CA GLU A 297 4.24 2.80 -30.57
C GLU A 297 3.20 3.91 -30.32
N LEU A 298 3.71 5.05 -29.84
CA LEU A 298 3.49 6.36 -30.45
C LEU A 298 4.84 7.05 -30.66
#